data_AF-A0A356C260-F1
#
_entry.id   AF-A0A356C260-F1
#
_cell.length_a   1.000
_cell.length_b   1.000
_cell.length_c   1.000
_cell.angle_alpha   90.00
_cell.angle_beta   90.00
_cell.angle_gamma   90.00
#
_symmetry.space_group_name_H-M   'P 1'
#
loop_
_entity.id
_entity.type
_entity.pdbx_description
1 polymer ?
#
loop_
_entity_poly.entity_id
_entity_poly.type
_entity_poly.pdbx_seq_one_letter_code
_entity_poly.pdbx_strand_id
1 'polypeptide(L)'
;DRMMMFCLSPLMLIIKDMGRGDVGMNKKSRLLHLFAGLIIIVSLLSGCVGGGGGSDFYSISGTVVDDEGTAIDGVQIVVTGGKSSSTGTANGGKFALTNLAGICLLTPSLDGYDFEPKSIEVSKTNTNVRFVGTPESPELYALTVENGTGGGEYTEGAIVSISANAPTESGQVFDLWTTSGGGSFADEKSESTSFTMPKGAVIVTASYRDAMMEDYFEFDGATGTITKYQKTGKYENLDEELDPVIPSSIHGKSVTTVGENAFRDVQITSVVIPEGITTIEPWAFNNNLLEAVGIPESVTTIGEYAFCANKLTTISIPDGITHIANGVFWLNELASVTIPTSVTHIGDTAFEDNLLASVVFPTSVTHIGSSAFGSNSLTSLEIPASVHNIGRGAFDDNQGLVTLVIPDNVFIDGHAFYQNSLLITTITIGSGVTLGENLLGEGDSFKDAYDDIGGGEGMYEKEGSIWVKRVR
;
A
#
# COMPACT_ATOMS: atom_id res chain seq x y z
N ASP A 1 -42.52 70.62 -51.53
CA ASP A 1 -43.15 69.53 -50.78
C ASP A 1 -43.24 68.23 -51.55
N ARG A 2 -42.36 67.27 -51.23
CA ARG A 2 -42.66 65.83 -51.24
C ARG A 2 -41.63 65.14 -50.32
N MET A 3 -42.08 64.50 -49.25
CA MET A 3 -41.27 63.55 -48.49
C MET A 3 -42.19 62.50 -47.87
N MET A 4 -41.83 61.22 -48.05
CA MET A 4 -42.53 60.02 -47.59
C MET A 4 -41.67 59.33 -46.52
N MET A 5 -42.28 58.84 -45.45
CA MET A 5 -41.67 57.93 -44.47
C MET A 5 -42.76 57.00 -43.90
N PHE A 6 -42.51 55.69 -43.91
CA PHE A 6 -43.25 54.62 -43.19
C PHE A 6 -42.33 54.11 -42.06
N CYS A 7 -42.71 53.98 -40.78
CA CYS A 7 -43.74 53.18 -40.07
C CYS A 7 -43.22 51.78 -39.63
N LEU A 8 -43.23 51.48 -38.32
CA LEU A 8 -43.82 50.27 -37.69
C LEU A 8 -43.54 50.13 -36.17
N SER A 9 -44.41 49.36 -35.50
CA SER A 9 -44.66 49.15 -34.06
C SER A 9 -44.57 47.63 -33.66
N PRO A 10 -44.76 47.20 -32.39
CA PRO A 10 -43.96 46.13 -31.72
C PRO A 10 -44.71 44.85 -31.25
N LEU A 11 -43.98 43.87 -30.66
CA LEU A 11 -44.44 42.79 -29.74
C LEU A 11 -43.24 42.30 -28.88
N MET A 12 -43.15 42.55 -27.55
CA MET A 12 -43.66 41.83 -26.34
C MET A 12 -42.91 40.54 -25.93
N LEU A 13 -42.27 40.53 -24.74
CA LEU A 13 -42.02 39.31 -23.94
C LEU A 13 -42.03 39.62 -22.42
N ILE A 14 -42.55 38.66 -21.65
CA ILE A 14 -42.97 38.70 -20.24
C ILE A 14 -41.91 38.02 -19.35
N ILE A 15 -41.55 38.57 -18.18
CA ILE A 15 -41.23 37.79 -16.95
C ILE A 15 -41.71 38.56 -15.72
N LYS A 16 -42.36 37.83 -14.80
CA LYS A 16 -43.14 38.26 -13.63
C LYS A 16 -42.49 37.70 -12.36
N ASP A 17 -42.33 38.55 -11.32
CA ASP A 17 -42.35 38.32 -9.85
C ASP A 17 -41.53 37.19 -9.20
N MET A 18 -41.08 37.19 -7.94
CA MET A 18 -41.10 38.09 -6.76
C MET A 18 -40.18 37.41 -5.70
N GLY A 19 -39.39 38.16 -4.93
CA GLY A 19 -39.57 38.30 -3.46
C GLY A 19 -38.22 38.61 -2.79
N ARG A 20 -38.01 39.82 -2.24
CA ARG A 20 -38.21 40.26 -0.83
C ARG A 20 -37.45 39.40 0.20
N GLY A 21 -36.55 39.91 1.05
CA GLY A 21 -36.24 41.29 1.42
C GLY A 21 -35.07 41.43 2.41
N ASP A 22 -34.79 42.70 2.72
CA ASP A 22 -34.11 43.35 3.85
C ASP A 22 -32.65 42.98 4.24
N VAL A 23 -31.68 43.85 3.97
CA VAL A 23 -31.20 45.05 4.73
C VAL A 23 -30.00 44.71 5.62
N GLY A 24 -28.83 45.23 5.23
CA GLY A 24 -27.60 45.25 6.03
C GLY A 24 -26.45 45.91 5.25
N MET A 25 -26.38 47.24 5.28
CA MET A 25 -25.31 48.04 4.66
C MET A 25 -23.92 47.69 5.21
N ASN A 26 -22.94 47.44 4.34
CA ASN A 26 -21.65 48.12 4.44
C ASN A 26 -20.93 48.23 3.08
N LYS A 27 -20.65 49.48 2.70
CA LYS A 27 -19.96 49.90 1.47
C LYS A 27 -18.46 49.69 1.62
N LYS A 28 -17.86 48.87 0.73
CA LYS A 28 -16.68 49.19 -0.10
C LYS A 28 -16.06 47.89 -0.63
N SER A 29 -15.68 47.94 -1.91
CA SER A 29 -14.75 47.07 -2.63
C SER A 29 -15.36 46.06 -3.63
N ARG A 30 -15.35 46.52 -4.89
CA ARG A 30 -14.97 45.76 -6.11
C ARG A 30 -15.95 44.74 -6.67
N LEU A 31 -16.88 45.31 -7.45
CA LEU A 31 -17.57 44.69 -8.57
C LEU A 31 -16.63 44.71 -9.81
N LEU A 32 -16.05 43.57 -10.18
CA LEU A 32 -15.44 43.38 -11.50
C LEU A 32 -15.50 41.88 -11.86
N HIS A 33 -15.90 41.61 -13.10
CA HIS A 33 -16.05 40.30 -13.77
C HIS A 33 -17.47 39.70 -13.76
N LEU A 34 -18.27 40.02 -14.77
CA LEU A 34 -18.56 39.13 -15.90
C LEU A 34 -19.45 39.85 -16.94
N PHE A 35 -19.29 39.46 -18.21
CA PHE A 35 -19.97 39.91 -19.44
C PHE A 35 -19.46 41.24 -20.03
N ALA A 36 -18.52 41.20 -20.99
CA ALA A 36 -18.66 40.76 -22.39
C ALA A 36 -19.64 41.64 -23.19
N GLY A 37 -19.07 42.40 -24.13
CA GLY A 37 -19.75 42.90 -25.31
C GLY A 37 -20.64 44.14 -25.14
N LEU A 38 -20.06 45.31 -24.85
CA LEU A 38 -20.64 46.56 -25.35
C LEU A 38 -19.58 47.66 -25.50
N ILE A 39 -19.36 48.06 -26.76
CA ILE A 39 -18.54 49.19 -27.18
C ILE A 39 -19.16 50.47 -26.61
N ILE A 40 -18.44 51.17 -25.73
CA ILE A 40 -18.78 52.53 -25.31
C ILE A 40 -18.19 53.49 -26.34
N ILE A 41 -19.05 54.04 -27.20
CA ILE A 41 -18.76 55.21 -28.02
C ILE A 41 -18.71 56.41 -27.07
N VAL A 42 -17.51 56.90 -26.76
CA VAL A 42 -17.33 58.24 -26.19
C VAL A 42 -17.26 59.22 -27.36
N SER A 43 -18.34 59.96 -27.53
CA SER A 43 -18.46 61.09 -28.44
C SER A 43 -17.52 62.22 -28.04
N LEU A 44 -16.38 62.36 -28.72
CA LEU A 44 -15.68 63.64 -28.84
C LEU A 44 -16.09 64.30 -30.16
N LEU A 45 -17.20 65.03 -30.09
CA LEU A 45 -17.51 66.10 -31.03
C LEU A 45 -16.44 67.19 -30.88
N SER A 46 -15.51 67.27 -31.82
CA SER A 46 -14.72 68.48 -32.05
C SER A 46 -14.52 68.67 -33.55
N GLY A 47 -15.34 69.57 -34.08
CA GLY A 47 -15.18 70.35 -35.32
C GLY A 47 -14.39 69.73 -36.48
N CYS A 48 -15.08 69.02 -37.37
CA CYS A 48 -14.68 69.00 -38.77
C CYS A 48 -14.89 70.40 -39.36
N VAL A 49 -13.83 71.21 -39.39
CA VAL A 49 -13.75 72.35 -40.31
C VAL A 49 -13.50 71.77 -41.70
N GLY A 50 -14.45 72.00 -42.61
CA GLY A 50 -14.31 71.67 -44.02
C GLY A 50 -13.22 72.52 -44.68
N GLY A 51 -12.28 71.85 -45.34
CA GLY A 51 -11.35 72.41 -46.32
C GLY A 51 -11.06 71.32 -47.35
N GLY A 52 -11.49 71.53 -48.59
CA GLY A 52 -11.50 70.52 -49.64
C GLY A 52 -10.13 70.17 -50.25
N GLY A 53 -10.11 69.03 -50.94
CA GLY A 53 -9.08 68.65 -51.92
C GLY A 53 -8.36 67.34 -51.61
N GLY A 54 -8.67 66.27 -52.36
CA GLY A 54 -7.88 65.03 -52.45
C GLY A 54 -8.42 63.86 -51.63
N SER A 55 -9.04 62.88 -52.28
CA SER A 55 -9.25 61.54 -51.74
C SER A 55 -7.92 60.78 -51.71
N ASP A 56 -7.05 61.14 -50.78
CA ASP A 56 -5.74 60.50 -50.65
C ASP A 56 -5.89 59.23 -49.81
N PHE A 57 -6.30 58.15 -50.48
CA PHE A 57 -6.14 56.81 -49.91
C PHE A 57 -4.66 56.54 -49.69
N TYR A 58 -4.33 55.89 -48.59
CA TYR A 58 -2.96 55.54 -48.25
C TYR A 58 -2.84 54.06 -47.88
N SER A 59 -1.61 53.58 -47.88
CA SER A 59 -1.26 52.20 -47.55
C SER A 59 -0.28 52.20 -46.41
N ILE A 60 -0.38 51.21 -45.54
CA ILE A 60 0.52 50.97 -44.43
C ILE A 60 0.99 49.54 -44.49
N SER A 61 2.28 49.34 -44.26
CA SER A 61 2.82 48.06 -43.87
C SER A 61 3.25 48.07 -42.41
N GLY A 62 3.38 46.88 -41.87
CA GLY A 62 3.94 46.71 -40.53
C GLY A 62 4.43 45.30 -40.28
N THR A 63 4.99 45.13 -39.09
CA THR A 63 5.48 43.84 -38.60
C THR A 63 4.98 43.57 -37.20
N VAL A 64 4.67 42.31 -36.91
CA VAL A 64 4.45 41.80 -35.56
C VAL A 64 5.58 40.84 -35.24
N VAL A 65 6.26 41.09 -34.13
CA VAL A 65 7.43 40.32 -33.70
C VAL A 65 7.34 40.02 -32.20
N ASP A 66 8.11 39.07 -31.69
CA ASP A 66 8.28 38.88 -30.24
C ASP A 66 9.28 39.89 -29.64
N ASP A 67 9.53 39.77 -28.34
CA ASP A 67 10.43 40.63 -27.58
C ASP A 67 11.89 40.52 -28.07
N GLU A 68 12.27 39.37 -28.65
CA GLU A 68 13.57 39.11 -29.28
C GLU A 68 13.65 39.60 -30.73
N GLY A 69 12.54 40.04 -31.32
CA GLY A 69 12.45 40.52 -32.70
C GLY A 69 12.20 39.43 -33.75
N THR A 70 11.89 38.20 -33.33
CA THR A 70 11.44 37.10 -34.19
C THR A 70 10.02 37.38 -34.68
N ALA A 71 9.76 37.07 -35.94
CA ALA A 71 8.44 37.25 -36.56
C ALA A 71 7.32 36.39 -35.94
N ILE A 72 6.15 36.99 -35.71
CA ILE A 72 4.92 36.29 -35.30
C ILE A 72 3.91 36.32 -36.45
N ASP A 73 3.71 35.17 -37.11
CA ASP A 73 2.70 34.97 -38.16
C ASP A 73 1.33 34.59 -37.56
N GLY A 74 0.25 34.81 -38.31
CA GLY A 74 -1.13 34.46 -37.90
C GLY A 74 -1.86 35.50 -37.06
N VAL A 75 -1.18 36.58 -36.64
CA VAL A 75 -1.77 37.68 -35.86
C VAL A 75 -2.78 38.44 -36.72
N GLN A 76 -4.01 38.57 -36.23
CA GLN A 76 -5.04 39.37 -36.90
C GLN A 76 -4.88 40.84 -36.56
N ILE A 77 -4.73 41.71 -37.56
CA ILE A 77 -4.75 43.16 -37.43
C ILE A 77 -6.14 43.67 -37.81
N VAL A 78 -6.91 44.11 -36.83
CA VAL A 78 -8.24 44.68 -37.00
C VAL A 78 -8.14 46.20 -37.17
N VAL A 79 -8.80 46.75 -38.19
CA VAL A 79 -8.80 48.18 -38.50
C VAL A 79 -10.16 48.80 -38.16
N THR A 80 -10.16 49.83 -37.31
CA THR A 80 -11.36 50.59 -36.92
C THR A 80 -11.18 52.08 -37.20
N GLY A 81 -12.25 52.83 -37.48
CA GLY A 81 -12.16 54.23 -37.96
C GLY A 81 -11.86 54.34 -39.46
N GLY A 82 -12.59 55.19 -40.19
CA GLY A 82 -12.58 55.18 -41.66
C GLY A 82 -13.33 53.98 -42.25
N LYS A 83 -12.74 53.26 -43.22
CA LYS A 83 -13.29 52.01 -43.79
C LYS A 83 -12.75 50.80 -43.02
N SER A 84 -13.59 50.13 -42.25
CA SER A 84 -13.23 48.94 -41.47
C SER A 84 -12.78 47.76 -42.36
N SER A 85 -11.70 47.11 -41.96
CA SER A 85 -11.11 45.93 -42.60
C SER A 85 -10.28 45.12 -41.58
N SER A 86 -9.81 43.94 -41.96
CA SER A 86 -8.81 43.19 -41.20
C SER A 86 -7.83 42.48 -42.13
N THR A 87 -6.65 42.15 -41.62
CA THR A 87 -5.64 41.35 -42.32
C THR A 87 -4.88 40.48 -41.32
N GLY A 88 -4.22 39.41 -41.78
CA GLY A 88 -3.36 38.58 -40.95
C GLY A 88 -1.88 38.86 -41.22
N THR A 89 -1.00 38.61 -40.24
CA THR A 89 0.44 38.56 -40.49
C THR A 89 0.84 37.27 -41.19
N ALA A 90 1.76 37.37 -42.15
CA ALA A 90 2.35 36.24 -42.85
C ALA A 90 3.76 36.60 -43.36
N ASN A 91 4.54 35.59 -43.75
CA ASN A 91 5.86 35.77 -44.37
C ASN A 91 6.83 36.57 -43.48
N GLY A 92 6.96 36.15 -42.22
CA GLY A 92 7.88 36.79 -41.27
C GLY A 92 7.26 37.98 -40.55
N GLY A 93 6.03 37.80 -40.07
CA GLY A 93 5.32 38.72 -39.18
C GLY A 93 4.76 39.94 -39.88
N LYS A 94 4.83 40.00 -41.22
CA LYS A 94 4.50 41.19 -41.99
C LYS A 94 3.02 41.26 -42.29
N PHE A 95 2.47 42.47 -42.26
CA PHE A 95 1.14 42.78 -42.77
C PHE A 95 1.18 44.02 -43.67
N ALA A 96 0.22 44.12 -44.59
CA ALA A 96 0.02 45.30 -45.42
C ALA A 96 -1.48 45.58 -45.57
N LEU A 97 -1.83 46.86 -45.48
CA LEU A 97 -3.17 47.39 -45.61
C LEU A 97 -3.14 48.46 -46.70
N THR A 98 -4.10 48.41 -47.63
CA THR A 98 -4.23 49.38 -48.72
C THR A 98 -5.61 50.00 -48.70
N ASN A 99 -5.77 51.16 -49.35
CA ASN A 99 -7.04 51.90 -49.43
C ASN A 99 -7.59 52.37 -48.07
N LEU A 100 -6.71 52.72 -47.13
CA LEU A 100 -7.11 53.38 -45.88
C LEU A 100 -7.45 54.85 -46.15
N ALA A 101 -8.44 55.38 -45.44
CA ALA A 101 -8.88 56.78 -45.59
C ALA A 101 -9.25 57.37 -44.22
N GLY A 102 -8.88 58.62 -43.99
CA GLY A 102 -9.05 59.28 -42.71
C GLY A 102 -8.00 58.85 -41.68
N ILE A 103 -8.40 58.79 -40.41
CA ILE A 103 -7.60 58.27 -39.31
C ILE A 103 -8.14 56.86 -39.00
N CYS A 104 -7.26 55.87 -38.96
CA CYS A 104 -7.58 54.48 -38.64
C CYS A 104 -6.86 54.04 -37.36
N LEU A 105 -7.44 53.12 -36.61
CA LEU A 105 -6.88 52.50 -35.43
C LEU A 105 -6.64 51.01 -35.72
N LEU A 106 -5.39 50.58 -35.63
CA LEU A 106 -4.94 49.20 -35.86
C LEU A 106 -4.84 48.47 -34.53
N THR A 107 -5.47 47.31 -34.39
CA THR A 107 -5.46 46.48 -33.17
C THR A 107 -5.04 45.05 -33.51
N PRO A 108 -3.90 44.54 -33.01
CA PRO A 108 -3.48 43.16 -33.19
C PRO A 108 -4.26 42.22 -32.24
N SER A 109 -4.46 40.96 -32.65
CA SER A 109 -5.12 39.93 -31.87
C SER A 109 -4.64 38.54 -32.29
N LEU A 110 -4.23 37.74 -31.31
CA LEU A 110 -3.88 36.33 -31.44
C LEU A 110 -4.11 35.67 -30.08
N ASP A 111 -4.80 34.53 -30.03
CA ASP A 111 -5.10 33.84 -28.77
C ASP A 111 -3.79 33.42 -28.06
N GLY A 112 -3.70 33.68 -26.76
CA GLY A 112 -2.51 33.38 -25.94
C GLY A 112 -1.35 34.35 -26.13
N TYR A 113 -1.57 35.53 -26.73
CA TYR A 113 -0.57 36.59 -26.87
C TYR A 113 -1.14 37.95 -26.45
N ASP A 114 -0.38 38.66 -25.62
CA ASP A 114 -0.57 40.08 -25.34
C ASP A 114 0.28 40.93 -26.28
N PHE A 115 -0.25 42.04 -26.79
CA PHE A 115 0.44 42.90 -27.75
C PHE A 115 0.65 44.34 -27.24
N GLU A 116 1.86 44.87 -27.44
CA GLU A 116 2.21 46.26 -27.16
C GLU A 116 2.78 46.96 -28.42
N PRO A 117 2.29 48.17 -28.77
CA PRO A 117 1.13 48.84 -28.18
C PRO A 117 -0.19 48.12 -28.49
N LYS A 118 -1.14 48.15 -27.55
CA LYS A 118 -2.48 47.53 -27.73
C LYS A 118 -3.22 47.98 -28.98
N SER A 119 -2.97 49.20 -29.43
CA SER A 119 -3.46 49.71 -30.71
C SER A 119 -2.62 50.89 -31.18
N ILE A 120 -2.52 51.10 -32.49
CA ILE A 120 -1.81 52.25 -33.08
C ILE A 120 -2.77 53.04 -33.95
N GLU A 121 -2.87 54.34 -33.69
CA GLU A 121 -3.56 55.28 -34.57
C GLU A 121 -2.65 55.64 -35.75
N VAL A 122 -3.21 55.59 -36.97
CA VAL A 122 -2.48 55.79 -38.20
C VAL A 122 -3.21 56.69 -39.19
N SER A 123 -2.44 57.51 -39.90
CA SER A 123 -2.88 58.42 -40.96
C SER A 123 -1.90 58.41 -42.14
N LYS A 124 -2.13 59.24 -43.15
CA LYS A 124 -1.29 59.36 -44.35
C LYS A 124 0.19 59.67 -44.11
N THR A 125 0.57 60.10 -42.89
CA THR A 125 1.96 60.42 -42.53
C THR A 125 2.73 59.25 -41.92
N ASN A 126 2.06 58.14 -41.59
CA ASN A 126 2.69 56.96 -41.02
C ASN A 126 3.33 56.10 -42.11
N THR A 127 4.57 55.65 -41.89
CA THR A 127 5.34 54.91 -42.91
C THR A 127 5.53 53.42 -42.57
N ASN A 128 5.57 53.04 -41.29
CA ASN A 128 5.65 51.63 -40.87
C ASN A 128 5.10 51.45 -39.44
N VAL A 129 4.39 50.35 -39.19
CA VAL A 129 3.78 50.03 -37.88
C VAL A 129 4.44 48.79 -37.30
N ARG A 130 4.70 48.78 -35.99
CA ARG A 130 5.26 47.62 -35.31
C ARG A 130 4.43 47.29 -34.08
N PHE A 131 4.09 46.01 -33.92
CA PHE A 131 3.59 45.43 -32.68
C PHE A 131 4.60 44.43 -32.14
N VAL A 132 4.72 44.35 -30.83
CA VAL A 132 5.46 43.32 -30.13
C VAL A 132 4.45 42.43 -29.42
N GLY A 133 4.49 41.12 -29.66
CA GLY A 133 3.61 40.13 -29.03
C GLY A 133 4.37 39.27 -28.04
N THR A 134 3.88 39.20 -26.81
CA THR A 134 4.44 38.37 -25.74
C THR A 134 3.46 37.23 -25.43
N PRO A 135 3.88 35.96 -25.41
CA PRO A 135 3.00 34.86 -25.01
C PRO A 135 2.44 35.10 -23.61
N GLU A 136 1.13 34.87 -23.42
CA GLU A 136 0.51 34.90 -22.11
C GLU A 136 1.14 33.81 -21.23
N SER A 137 1.78 34.21 -20.13
CA SER A 137 2.30 33.27 -19.15
C SER A 137 1.13 32.62 -18.42
N PRO A 138 1.08 31.28 -18.27
CA PRO A 138 0.03 30.66 -17.50
C PRO A 138 0.07 31.19 -16.06
N GLU A 139 -1.11 31.51 -15.52
CA GLU A 139 -1.24 31.95 -14.14
C GLU A 139 -0.86 30.79 -13.21
N LEU A 140 0.14 31.03 -12.36
CA LEU A 140 0.61 30.06 -11.36
C LEU A 140 0.04 30.42 -9.99
N TYR A 141 -0.26 29.39 -9.22
CA TYR A 141 -0.75 29.49 -7.86
C TYR A 141 0.18 28.74 -6.91
N ALA A 142 0.46 29.38 -5.77
CA ALA A 142 1.30 28.83 -4.73
C ALA A 142 0.61 27.67 -4.00
N LEU A 143 1.31 26.54 -3.89
CA LEU A 143 0.99 25.44 -3.00
C LEU A 143 2.01 25.43 -1.86
N THR A 144 1.55 25.75 -0.65
CA THR A 144 2.34 25.55 0.57
C THR A 144 1.97 24.22 1.20
N VAL A 145 2.94 23.38 1.50
CA VAL A 145 2.72 22.10 2.19
C VAL A 145 3.33 22.17 3.58
N GLU A 146 2.48 22.17 4.60
CA GLU A 146 2.88 22.14 6.01
C GLU A 146 3.04 20.69 6.49
N ASN A 147 4.12 20.44 7.22
CA ASN A 147 4.52 19.11 7.70
C ASN A 147 4.63 18.06 6.57
N GLY A 148 5.00 18.48 5.37
CA GLY A 148 5.18 17.60 4.22
C GLY A 148 6.03 18.20 3.12
N THR A 149 6.00 17.55 1.95
CA THR A 149 6.75 17.90 0.74
C THR A 149 5.83 18.01 -0.47
N GLY A 150 6.33 18.59 -1.57
CA GLY A 150 5.55 18.80 -2.80
C GLY A 150 4.98 20.22 -2.97
N GLY A 151 5.41 21.18 -2.16
CA GLY A 151 5.07 22.59 -2.34
C GLY A 151 5.79 23.24 -3.53
N GLY A 152 5.23 24.33 -4.05
CA GLY A 152 5.74 25.01 -5.24
C GLY A 152 4.71 25.92 -5.90
N GLU A 153 4.96 26.29 -7.16
CA GLU A 153 4.06 27.10 -7.99
C GLU A 153 3.52 26.24 -9.13
N TYR A 154 2.20 26.20 -9.30
CA TYR A 154 1.54 25.30 -10.24
C TYR A 154 0.36 25.97 -10.94
N THR A 155 0.03 25.49 -12.14
CA THR A 155 -1.19 25.93 -12.84
C THR A 155 -2.44 25.31 -12.20
N GLU A 156 -3.60 25.95 -12.37
CA GLU A 156 -4.90 25.34 -12.04
C GLU A 156 -5.04 23.96 -12.68
N GLY A 157 -5.58 22.99 -11.94
CA GLY A 157 -5.79 21.62 -12.40
C GLY A 157 -4.52 20.75 -12.45
N ALA A 158 -3.34 21.28 -12.12
CA ALA A 158 -2.14 20.46 -11.99
C ALA A 158 -2.31 19.41 -10.88
N ILE A 159 -1.82 18.19 -11.14
CA ILE A 159 -1.79 17.09 -10.17
C ILE A 159 -0.40 17.06 -9.56
N VAL A 160 -0.31 17.35 -8.26
CA VAL A 160 0.95 17.48 -7.53
C VAL A 160 1.08 16.34 -6.53
N SER A 161 2.18 15.60 -6.58
CA SER A 161 2.49 14.59 -5.56
C SER A 161 2.93 15.27 -4.27
N ILE A 162 2.29 14.92 -3.17
CA ILE A 162 2.61 15.41 -1.82
C ILE A 162 2.85 14.22 -0.89
N SER A 163 3.74 14.40 0.08
CA SER A 163 4.07 13.37 1.08
C SER A 163 4.26 14.01 2.46
N ALA A 164 3.68 13.40 3.49
CA ALA A 164 3.79 13.83 4.87
C ALA A 164 5.20 13.55 5.40
N ASN A 165 5.70 14.42 6.27
CA ASN A 165 6.94 14.18 6.99
C ASN A 165 6.68 13.19 8.14
N ALA A 166 7.75 12.71 8.77
CA ALA A 166 7.60 12.01 10.04
C ALA A 166 7.07 12.99 11.11
N PRO A 167 6.18 12.53 12.02
CA PRO A 167 5.74 13.32 13.17
C PRO A 167 6.93 13.73 14.03
N THR A 168 6.90 14.96 14.55
CA THR A 168 7.97 15.48 15.42
C THR A 168 7.73 15.20 16.91
N GLU A 169 6.49 14.93 17.29
CA GLU A 169 6.12 14.53 18.65
C GLU A 169 6.11 13.00 18.76
N SER A 170 6.56 12.48 19.90
CA SER A 170 6.50 11.06 20.21
C SER A 170 5.04 10.62 20.44
N GLY A 171 4.72 9.39 20.07
CA GLY A 171 3.38 8.82 20.20
C GLY A 171 2.40 9.25 19.10
N GLN A 172 2.83 10.01 18.10
CA GLN A 172 1.98 10.48 17.00
C GLN A 172 2.16 9.68 15.72
N VAL A 173 1.09 9.61 14.94
CA VAL A 173 1.05 9.05 13.57
C VAL A 173 0.27 9.98 12.65
N PHE A 174 0.49 9.86 11.35
CA PHE A 174 -0.26 10.62 10.36
C PHE A 174 -1.76 10.34 10.48
N ASP A 175 -2.57 11.39 10.46
CA ASP A 175 -4.04 11.29 10.52
C ASP A 175 -4.63 11.49 9.12
N LEU A 176 -4.54 12.73 8.60
CA LEU A 176 -5.08 13.09 7.30
C LEU A 176 -4.48 14.40 6.76
N TRP A 177 -4.69 14.63 5.47
CA TRP A 177 -4.45 15.90 4.81
C TRP A 177 -5.64 16.85 4.91
N THR A 178 -5.37 18.12 5.19
CA THR A 178 -6.36 19.21 5.13
C THR A 178 -5.93 20.30 4.16
N THR A 179 -6.87 21.11 3.69
CA THR A 179 -6.63 22.25 2.78
C THR A 179 -7.28 23.53 3.32
N SER A 180 -6.59 24.66 3.21
CA SER A 180 -7.10 25.97 3.65
C SER A 180 -8.18 26.55 2.73
N GLY A 181 -8.35 26.01 1.53
CA GLY A 181 -9.42 26.39 0.61
C GLY A 181 -9.22 25.88 -0.82
N GLY A 182 -10.17 25.09 -1.31
CA GLY A 182 -10.16 24.55 -2.67
C GLY A 182 -9.25 23.33 -2.86
N GLY A 183 -9.23 22.83 -4.10
CA GLY A 183 -8.47 21.65 -4.52
C GLY A 183 -9.11 20.34 -4.04
N SER A 184 -8.45 19.23 -4.34
CA SER A 184 -8.89 17.90 -3.91
C SER A 184 -7.73 16.93 -3.80
N PHE A 185 -7.77 16.04 -2.80
CA PHE A 185 -6.85 14.92 -2.64
C PHE A 185 -7.36 13.71 -3.43
N ALA A 186 -6.44 12.93 -3.99
CA ALA A 186 -6.77 11.60 -4.52
C ALA A 186 -7.14 10.63 -3.38
N ASP A 187 -6.45 10.75 -2.25
CA ASP A 187 -6.74 10.07 -0.99
C ASP A 187 -6.17 10.93 0.15
N GLU A 188 -7.04 11.59 0.92
CA GLU A 188 -6.62 12.44 2.04
C GLU A 188 -6.08 11.65 3.24
N LYS A 189 -6.32 10.34 3.32
CA LYS A 189 -5.86 9.46 4.41
C LYS A 189 -4.57 8.71 4.08
N SER A 190 -4.03 8.91 2.88
CA SER A 190 -2.72 8.39 2.51
C SER A 190 -1.63 9.41 2.81
N GLU A 191 -0.60 8.99 3.55
CA GLU A 191 0.60 9.82 3.82
C GLU A 191 1.25 10.35 2.55
N SER A 192 1.21 9.58 1.47
CA SER A 192 1.67 9.99 0.14
C SER A 192 0.52 9.92 -0.84
N THR A 193 0.14 11.08 -1.38
CA THR A 193 -1.05 11.23 -2.22
C THR A 193 -0.79 12.26 -3.32
N SER A 194 -1.80 12.48 -4.16
CA SER A 194 -1.76 13.57 -5.13
C SER A 194 -2.85 14.60 -4.82
N PHE A 195 -2.53 15.87 -5.06
CA PHE A 195 -3.41 17.00 -4.85
C PHE A 195 -3.66 17.72 -6.17
N THR A 196 -4.93 17.97 -6.50
CA THR A 196 -5.32 18.75 -7.69
C THR A 196 -5.44 20.21 -7.33
N MET A 197 -4.66 21.06 -8.01
CA MET A 197 -4.56 22.49 -7.71
C MET A 197 -5.84 23.28 -8.05
N PRO A 198 -6.36 24.10 -7.12
CA PRO A 198 -7.45 25.03 -7.41
C PRO A 198 -6.96 26.31 -8.12
N LYS A 199 -7.92 27.14 -8.54
CA LYS A 199 -7.68 28.52 -8.94
C LYS A 199 -7.44 29.42 -7.72
N GLY A 200 -6.23 29.41 -7.19
CA GLY A 200 -5.82 30.25 -6.06
C GLY A 200 -4.73 29.60 -5.21
N ALA A 201 -4.01 30.44 -4.46
CA ALA A 201 -3.02 29.96 -3.50
C ALA A 201 -3.68 29.17 -2.37
N VAL A 202 -3.07 28.05 -1.99
CA VAL A 202 -3.62 27.12 -1.00
C VAL A 202 -2.52 26.58 -0.08
N ILE A 203 -2.91 26.30 1.16
CA ILE A 203 -2.06 25.62 2.16
C ILE A 203 -2.66 24.25 2.36
N VAL A 204 -1.84 23.22 2.18
CA VAL A 204 -2.16 21.84 2.52
C VAL A 204 -1.36 21.46 3.76
N THR A 205 -2.01 20.87 4.75
CA THR A 205 -1.38 20.54 6.04
C THR A 205 -1.54 19.06 6.34
N ALA A 206 -0.42 18.35 6.58
CA ALA A 206 -0.45 17.02 7.17
C ALA A 206 -0.71 17.17 8.67
N SER A 207 -1.79 16.52 9.12
CA SER A 207 -2.17 16.45 10.52
C SER A 207 -1.79 15.10 11.12
N TYR A 208 -1.59 15.09 12.44
CA TYR A 208 -1.19 13.91 13.20
C TYR A 208 -2.13 13.70 14.37
N ARG A 209 -2.29 12.45 14.76
CA ARG A 209 -3.09 12.01 15.90
C ARG A 209 -2.27 11.10 16.80
N ASP A 210 -2.75 10.88 18.02
CA ASP A 210 -2.18 9.87 18.90
C ASP A 210 -2.30 8.47 18.28
N ALA A 211 -1.24 7.68 18.42
CA ALA A 211 -1.18 6.32 17.95
C ALA A 211 -2.09 5.39 18.76
N MET A 212 -2.69 4.43 18.07
CA MET A 212 -3.45 3.32 18.63
C MET A 212 -2.73 2.00 18.30
N MET A 213 -3.15 0.90 18.93
CA MET A 213 -2.55 -0.43 18.71
C MET A 213 -2.48 -0.82 17.23
N GLU A 214 -3.49 -0.47 16.42
CA GLU A 214 -3.48 -0.77 14.98
C GLU A 214 -2.31 -0.10 14.21
N ASP A 215 -1.76 1.01 14.72
CA ASP A 215 -0.68 1.76 14.08
C ASP A 215 0.72 1.13 14.29
N TYR A 216 0.81 0.11 15.15
CA TYR A 216 2.03 -0.69 15.33
C TYR A 216 2.16 -1.77 14.24
N PHE A 217 1.17 -1.94 13.38
CA PHE A 217 1.14 -2.97 12.35
C PHE A 217 1.21 -2.38 10.94
N GLU A 218 2.08 -2.94 10.11
CA GLU A 218 1.97 -2.80 8.66
C GLU A 218 0.92 -3.80 8.16
N PHE A 219 -0.02 -3.32 7.36
CA PHE A 219 -1.20 -4.08 6.97
C PHE A 219 -1.50 -3.94 5.48
N ASP A 220 -1.56 -5.08 4.79
CA ASP A 220 -2.06 -5.18 3.42
C ASP A 220 -3.58 -5.40 3.43
N GLY A 221 -4.33 -4.31 3.25
CA GLY A 221 -5.78 -4.33 3.20
C GLY A 221 -6.39 -5.03 1.97
N ALA A 222 -5.60 -5.41 0.96
CA ALA A 222 -6.08 -6.20 -0.17
C ALA A 222 -6.17 -7.70 0.19
N THR A 223 -5.23 -8.18 1.02
CA THR A 223 -5.15 -9.59 1.43
C THR A 223 -5.65 -9.83 2.86
N GLY A 224 -5.78 -8.79 3.68
CA GLY A 224 -6.12 -8.92 5.10
C GLY A 224 -4.92 -9.37 5.94
N THR A 225 -3.70 -9.04 5.51
CA THR A 225 -2.45 -9.57 6.09
C THR A 225 -1.72 -8.52 6.91
N ILE A 226 -1.38 -8.84 8.16
CA ILE A 226 -0.36 -8.08 8.91
C ILE A 226 1.00 -8.53 8.39
N THR A 227 1.74 -7.63 7.76
CA THR A 227 3.05 -7.93 7.17
C THR A 227 4.20 -7.68 8.13
N LYS A 228 3.98 -6.82 9.15
CA LYS A 228 5.01 -6.49 10.13
C LYS A 228 4.40 -5.89 11.39
N TYR A 229 4.93 -6.27 12.55
CA TYR A 229 4.74 -5.59 13.82
C TYR A 229 5.99 -4.76 14.16
N GLN A 230 5.78 -3.51 14.56
CA GLN A 230 6.83 -2.53 14.81
C GLN A 230 6.67 -1.97 16.22
N LYS A 231 7.49 -2.44 17.16
CA LYS A 231 7.39 -2.06 18.59
C LYS A 231 7.34 -0.58 18.87
N THR A 232 8.01 0.23 18.06
CA THR A 232 8.10 1.68 18.20
C THR A 232 7.41 2.39 17.05
N GLY A 233 6.52 1.68 16.34
CA GLY A 233 5.84 2.15 15.14
C GLY A 233 6.77 2.38 13.96
N LYS A 234 6.17 2.81 12.85
CA LYS A 234 6.86 3.03 11.56
C LYS A 234 7.99 4.07 11.63
N TYR A 235 7.86 5.07 12.49
CA TYR A 235 8.85 6.16 12.61
C TYR A 235 9.73 6.04 13.85
N GLU A 236 9.71 4.88 14.53
CA GLU A 236 10.46 4.64 15.77
C GLU A 236 10.18 5.69 16.87
N ASN A 237 8.98 6.27 16.85
CA ASN A 237 8.57 7.36 17.72
C ASN A 237 7.47 6.97 18.72
N LEU A 238 6.99 5.72 18.67
CA LEU A 238 6.01 5.18 19.61
C LEU A 238 6.72 4.51 20.81
N ASP A 239 6.01 4.44 21.93
CA ASP A 239 6.48 3.70 23.12
C ASP A 239 6.57 2.21 22.80
N GLU A 240 7.59 1.53 23.36
CA GLU A 240 7.72 0.08 23.16
C GLU A 240 6.54 -0.68 23.75
N GLU A 241 5.82 -1.40 22.90
CA GLU A 241 4.78 -2.35 23.30
C GLU A 241 5.32 -3.79 23.15
N LEU A 242 5.33 -4.55 24.24
CA LEU A 242 5.92 -5.90 24.27
C LEU A 242 4.87 -7.01 24.16
N ASP A 243 3.61 -6.70 24.43
CA ASP A 243 2.52 -7.67 24.51
C ASP A 243 1.40 -7.28 23.52
N PRO A 244 1.64 -7.41 22.21
CA PRO A 244 0.71 -6.95 21.19
C PRO A 244 -0.65 -7.66 21.24
N VAL A 245 -1.71 -6.88 21.03
CA VAL A 245 -3.04 -7.38 20.74
C VAL A 245 -3.31 -7.19 19.26
N ILE A 246 -3.34 -8.29 18.49
CA ILE A 246 -3.64 -8.22 17.06
C ILE A 246 -5.10 -7.76 16.91
N PRO A 247 -5.38 -6.66 16.19
CA PRO A 247 -6.74 -6.21 15.96
C PRO A 247 -7.46 -7.14 14.98
N SER A 248 -8.76 -7.38 15.17
CA SER A 248 -9.58 -8.16 14.23
C SER A 248 -9.85 -7.43 12.91
N SER A 249 -9.64 -6.11 12.87
CA SER A 249 -9.76 -5.28 11.68
C SER A 249 -8.87 -4.05 11.76
N ILE A 250 -8.30 -3.62 10.65
CA ILE A 250 -7.52 -2.37 10.50
C ILE A 250 -8.16 -1.56 9.38
N HIS A 251 -8.45 -0.27 9.62
CA HIS A 251 -9.09 0.62 8.65
C HIS A 251 -10.40 0.06 8.03
N GLY A 252 -11.19 -0.69 8.84
CA GLY A 252 -12.44 -1.31 8.41
C GLY A 252 -12.28 -2.54 7.51
N LYS A 253 -11.06 -3.07 7.35
CA LYS A 253 -10.78 -4.34 6.68
C LYS A 253 -10.45 -5.41 7.71
N SER A 254 -11.01 -6.60 7.55
CA SER A 254 -10.72 -7.71 8.45
C SER A 254 -9.25 -8.14 8.35
N VAL A 255 -8.66 -8.47 9.49
CA VAL A 255 -7.37 -9.15 9.56
C VAL A 255 -7.63 -10.64 9.53
N THR A 256 -7.08 -11.34 8.54
CA THR A 256 -7.27 -12.78 8.31
C THR A 256 -5.96 -13.56 8.33
N THR A 257 -4.83 -12.88 8.15
CA THR A 257 -3.51 -13.50 8.03
C THR A 257 -2.48 -12.78 8.89
N VAL A 258 -1.70 -13.54 9.66
CA VAL A 258 -0.42 -13.07 10.20
C VAL A 258 0.66 -13.47 9.20
N GLY A 259 1.25 -12.47 8.55
CA GLY A 259 2.13 -12.66 7.41
C GLY A 259 3.51 -13.21 7.78
N GLU A 260 4.23 -13.64 6.75
CA GLU A 260 5.57 -14.18 6.88
C GLU A 260 6.50 -13.20 7.62
N ASN A 261 7.21 -13.69 8.64
CA ASN A 261 8.11 -12.89 9.49
C ASN A 261 7.45 -11.70 10.24
N ALA A 262 6.12 -11.59 10.29
CA ALA A 262 5.45 -10.38 10.80
C ALA A 262 5.87 -10.00 12.24
N PHE A 263 6.13 -10.97 13.11
CA PHE A 263 6.61 -10.80 14.48
C PHE A 263 7.98 -11.45 14.70
N ARG A 264 8.77 -11.70 13.65
CA ARG A 264 10.08 -12.37 13.81
C ARG A 264 11.11 -11.47 14.52
N ASP A 265 11.86 -12.06 15.45
CA ASP A 265 12.91 -11.37 16.22
C ASP A 265 12.41 -10.17 17.04
N VAL A 266 11.13 -10.14 17.38
CA VAL A 266 10.55 -9.00 18.10
C VAL A 266 10.69 -9.16 19.61
N GLN A 267 11.18 -10.24 20.20
CA GLN A 267 11.35 -10.33 21.67
C GLN A 267 10.03 -10.10 22.46
N ILE A 268 8.86 -10.42 21.89
CA ILE A 268 7.58 -10.31 22.60
C ILE A 268 7.41 -11.47 23.59
N THR A 269 6.76 -11.22 24.72
CA THR A 269 6.52 -12.22 25.78
C THR A 269 5.13 -12.85 25.73
N SER A 270 4.16 -12.12 25.16
CA SER A 270 2.83 -12.62 24.88
C SER A 270 2.25 -12.00 23.61
N VAL A 271 1.22 -12.64 23.06
CA VAL A 271 0.43 -12.07 21.96
C VAL A 271 -1.00 -12.59 22.05
N VAL A 272 -1.96 -11.71 21.77
CA VAL A 272 -3.37 -12.11 21.60
C VAL A 272 -3.67 -12.19 20.11
N ILE A 273 -3.98 -13.41 19.63
CA ILE A 273 -4.43 -13.67 18.25
C ILE A 273 -5.97 -13.74 18.26
N PRO A 274 -6.69 -12.80 17.61
CA PRO A 274 -8.14 -12.76 17.65
C PRO A 274 -8.77 -13.82 16.74
N GLU A 275 -10.03 -14.15 17.03
CA GLU A 275 -10.89 -14.90 16.11
C GLU A 275 -11.01 -14.19 14.75
N GLY A 276 -11.06 -14.97 13.69
CA GLY A 276 -11.11 -14.48 12.30
C GLY A 276 -9.77 -14.59 11.56
N ILE A 277 -8.66 -14.78 12.27
CA ILE A 277 -7.39 -15.19 11.67
C ILE A 277 -7.51 -16.64 11.19
N THR A 278 -7.27 -16.87 9.91
CA THR A 278 -7.32 -18.21 9.28
C THR A 278 -5.92 -18.78 9.03
N THR A 279 -4.93 -17.90 8.86
CA THR A 279 -3.57 -18.29 8.43
C THR A 279 -2.53 -17.59 9.29
N ILE A 280 -1.58 -18.38 9.81
CA ILE A 280 -0.32 -17.90 10.37
C ILE A 280 0.77 -18.37 9.41
N GLU A 281 1.44 -17.46 8.73
CA GLU A 281 2.43 -17.77 7.69
C GLU A 281 3.78 -18.21 8.27
N PRO A 282 4.70 -18.74 7.44
CA PRO A 282 6.00 -19.19 7.90
C PRO A 282 6.75 -18.12 8.68
N TRP A 283 7.47 -18.54 9.72
CA TRP A 283 8.30 -17.66 10.56
C TRP A 283 7.57 -16.51 11.28
N ALA A 284 6.23 -16.46 11.25
CA ALA A 284 5.43 -15.35 11.74
C ALA A 284 5.80 -14.89 13.16
N PHE A 285 5.98 -15.81 14.11
CA PHE A 285 6.36 -15.55 15.50
C PHE A 285 7.72 -16.17 15.87
N ASN A 286 8.60 -16.38 14.90
CA ASN A 286 9.91 -17.00 15.15
C ASN A 286 10.83 -16.12 16.02
N ASN A 287 11.62 -16.77 16.89
CA ASN A 287 12.66 -16.16 17.71
C ASN A 287 12.14 -15.03 18.60
N ASN A 288 11.13 -15.36 19.42
CA ASN A 288 10.56 -14.46 20.42
C ASN A 288 10.73 -15.06 21.83
N LEU A 289 10.02 -14.51 22.81
CA LEU A 289 10.05 -14.93 24.21
C LEU A 289 8.66 -15.39 24.67
N LEU A 290 7.82 -15.88 23.75
CA LEU A 290 6.44 -16.26 24.05
C LEU A 290 6.41 -17.41 25.06
N GLU A 291 5.78 -17.20 26.21
CA GLU A 291 5.61 -18.24 27.24
C GLU A 291 4.32 -19.06 27.03
N ALA A 292 3.31 -18.43 26.43
CA ALA A 292 2.04 -19.02 26.05
C ALA A 292 1.46 -18.27 24.84
N VAL A 293 0.69 -18.99 24.02
CA VAL A 293 -0.08 -18.40 22.91
C VAL A 293 -1.42 -19.13 22.77
N GLY A 294 -2.50 -18.36 22.69
CA GLY A 294 -3.81 -18.88 22.32
C GLY A 294 -3.98 -18.82 20.81
N ILE A 295 -4.00 -19.97 20.13
CA ILE A 295 -4.31 -20.07 18.71
C ILE A 295 -5.83 -20.27 18.58
N PRO A 296 -6.58 -19.35 17.93
CA PRO A 296 -8.02 -19.46 17.83
C PRO A 296 -8.45 -20.59 16.88
N GLU A 297 -9.67 -21.12 17.08
CA GLU A 297 -10.21 -22.24 16.27
C GLU A 297 -10.46 -21.84 14.80
N SER A 298 -10.51 -20.53 14.50
CA SER A 298 -10.57 -20.05 13.13
C SER A 298 -9.30 -20.34 12.32
N VAL A 299 -8.16 -20.63 12.97
CA VAL A 299 -6.89 -20.90 12.29
C VAL A 299 -6.90 -22.29 11.67
N THR A 300 -6.78 -22.34 10.35
CA THR A 300 -6.74 -23.59 9.57
C THR A 300 -5.34 -23.94 9.07
N THR A 301 -4.42 -22.98 9.09
CA THR A 301 -3.05 -23.13 8.57
C THR A 301 -2.04 -22.45 9.48
N ILE A 302 -1.01 -23.20 9.88
CA ILE A 302 0.17 -22.69 10.59
C ILE A 302 1.40 -23.07 9.76
N GLY A 303 2.14 -22.05 9.32
CA GLY A 303 3.29 -22.18 8.44
C GLY A 303 4.53 -22.71 9.15
N GLU A 304 5.52 -23.11 8.36
CA GLU A 304 6.79 -23.65 8.85
C GLU A 304 7.47 -22.68 9.81
N TYR A 305 8.04 -23.20 10.89
CA TYR A 305 8.77 -22.43 11.91
C TYR A 305 7.98 -21.26 12.54
N ALA A 306 6.65 -21.21 12.39
CA ALA A 306 5.84 -20.07 12.84
C ALA A 306 6.03 -19.74 14.33
N PHE A 307 6.21 -20.74 15.20
CA PHE A 307 6.44 -20.56 16.64
C PHE A 307 7.81 -21.11 17.10
N CYS A 308 8.76 -21.28 16.17
CA CYS A 308 10.10 -21.78 16.47
C CYS A 308 10.88 -20.78 17.34
N ALA A 309 11.74 -21.29 18.24
CA ALA A 309 12.61 -20.51 19.12
C ALA A 309 11.81 -19.55 20.02
N ASN A 310 10.96 -20.13 20.86
CA ASN A 310 10.17 -19.42 21.88
C ASN A 310 10.36 -20.08 23.25
N LYS A 311 9.54 -19.73 24.22
CA LYS A 311 9.54 -20.30 25.57
C LYS A 311 8.21 -20.97 25.89
N LEU A 312 7.52 -21.49 24.87
CA LEU A 312 6.17 -22.03 25.04
C LEU A 312 6.26 -23.25 25.95
N THR A 313 5.52 -23.22 27.06
CA THR A 313 5.45 -24.34 28.01
C THR A 313 4.28 -25.29 27.72
N THR A 314 3.25 -24.75 27.08
CA THR A 314 2.06 -25.48 26.62
C THR A 314 1.57 -24.89 25.30
N ILE A 315 0.88 -25.70 24.52
CA ILE A 315 0.21 -25.25 23.30
C ILE A 315 -1.09 -26.02 23.07
N SER A 316 -2.13 -25.30 22.66
CA SER A 316 -3.38 -25.87 22.14
C SER A 316 -3.38 -25.69 20.63
N ILE A 317 -3.32 -26.78 19.88
CA ILE A 317 -3.40 -26.76 18.41
C ILE A 317 -4.88 -26.87 18.04
N PRO A 318 -5.43 -26.01 17.15
CA PRO A 318 -6.84 -26.05 16.76
C PRO A 318 -7.26 -27.39 16.12
N ASP A 319 -8.52 -27.79 16.33
CA ASP A 319 -9.06 -29.06 15.82
C ASP A 319 -9.15 -29.10 14.27
N GLY A 320 -9.02 -27.96 13.59
CA GLY A 320 -9.01 -27.87 12.12
C GLY A 320 -7.68 -28.22 11.44
N ILE A 321 -6.58 -28.32 12.19
CA ILE A 321 -5.23 -28.50 11.63
C ILE A 321 -5.02 -29.95 11.19
N THR A 322 -4.81 -30.16 9.89
CA THR A 322 -4.55 -31.49 9.32
C THR A 322 -3.07 -31.84 9.20
N HIS A 323 -2.21 -30.83 9.18
CA HIS A 323 -0.76 -30.95 9.02
C HIS A 323 -0.07 -30.00 10.00
N ILE A 324 0.75 -30.55 10.89
CA ILE A 324 1.68 -29.75 11.68
C ILE A 324 2.92 -29.56 10.81
N ALA A 325 3.17 -28.33 10.36
CA ALA A 325 4.25 -28.04 9.41
C ALA A 325 5.64 -28.23 10.05
N ASN A 326 6.68 -28.11 9.22
CA ASN A 326 8.06 -28.30 9.64
C ASN A 326 8.47 -27.26 10.70
N GLY A 327 9.12 -27.72 11.76
CA GLY A 327 9.71 -26.90 12.82
C GLY A 327 8.75 -25.94 13.54
N VAL A 328 7.43 -26.11 13.42
CA VAL A 328 6.44 -25.13 13.93
C VAL A 328 6.68 -24.79 15.39
N PHE A 329 6.99 -25.78 16.23
CA PHE A 329 7.25 -25.63 17.66
C PHE A 329 8.69 -26.05 18.05
N TRP A 330 9.63 -26.07 17.11
CA TRP A 330 11.04 -26.36 17.39
C TRP A 330 11.65 -25.35 18.37
N LEU A 331 12.56 -25.78 19.24
CA LEU A 331 13.25 -24.94 20.23
C LEU A 331 12.25 -24.21 21.15
N ASN A 332 11.50 -24.98 21.92
CA ASN A 332 10.55 -24.49 22.91
C ASN A 332 10.74 -25.22 24.25
N GLU A 333 9.85 -24.96 25.21
CA GLU A 333 9.90 -25.55 26.55
C GLU A 333 8.65 -26.43 26.81
N LEU A 334 8.05 -27.00 25.76
CA LEU A 334 6.78 -27.70 25.85
C LEU A 334 6.93 -28.93 26.74
N ALA A 335 6.21 -28.96 27.86
CA ALA A 335 6.19 -30.13 28.75
C ALA A 335 5.16 -31.18 28.30
N SER A 336 4.14 -30.75 27.56
CA SER A 336 3.10 -31.60 27.00
C SER A 336 2.50 -30.96 25.75
N VAL A 337 2.06 -31.81 24.81
CA VAL A 337 1.28 -31.39 23.65
C VAL A 337 0.10 -32.34 23.46
N THR A 338 -1.07 -31.78 23.14
CA THR A 338 -2.22 -32.56 22.66
C THR A 338 -2.28 -32.40 21.15
N ILE A 339 -2.07 -33.50 20.43
CA ILE A 339 -2.16 -33.53 18.97
C ILE A 339 -3.65 -33.72 18.58
N PRO A 340 -4.27 -32.79 17.82
CA PRO A 340 -5.66 -32.90 17.45
C PRO A 340 -5.97 -34.12 16.58
N THR A 341 -7.19 -34.65 16.71
CA THR A 341 -7.64 -35.86 15.98
C THR A 341 -7.78 -35.69 14.47
N SER A 342 -7.66 -34.46 13.97
CA SER A 342 -7.62 -34.13 12.54
C SER A 342 -6.22 -34.21 11.94
N VAL A 343 -5.17 -34.21 12.76
CA VAL A 343 -3.78 -34.24 12.29
C VAL A 343 -3.47 -35.59 11.66
N THR A 344 -2.97 -35.56 10.43
CA THR A 344 -2.57 -36.74 9.67
C THR A 344 -1.06 -36.82 9.44
N HIS A 345 -0.38 -35.66 9.47
CA HIS A 345 1.05 -35.52 9.21
C HIS A 345 1.68 -34.58 10.24
N ILE A 346 2.82 -35.00 10.78
CA ILE A 346 3.69 -34.20 11.64
C ILE A 346 4.99 -33.97 10.87
N GLY A 347 5.32 -32.71 10.60
CA GLY A 347 6.46 -32.31 9.80
C GLY A 347 7.80 -32.57 10.47
N ASP A 348 8.86 -32.36 9.70
CA ASP A 348 10.23 -32.47 10.18
C ASP A 348 10.47 -31.46 11.31
N THR A 349 11.20 -31.86 12.34
CA THR A 349 11.59 -31.03 13.52
C THR A 349 10.44 -30.36 14.28
N ALA A 350 9.17 -30.73 14.01
CA ALA A 350 7.99 -30.00 14.47
C ALA A 350 7.94 -29.74 15.99
N PHE A 351 8.45 -30.68 16.79
CA PHE A 351 8.57 -30.63 18.26
C PHE A 351 9.97 -31.00 18.74
N GLU A 352 11.00 -30.84 17.90
CA GLU A 352 12.40 -31.06 18.30
C GLU A 352 12.81 -30.09 19.41
N ASP A 353 13.79 -30.47 20.24
CA ASP A 353 14.35 -29.63 21.32
C ASP A 353 13.26 -29.01 22.22
N ASN A 354 12.48 -29.89 22.86
CA ASN A 354 11.43 -29.55 23.80
C ASN A 354 11.57 -30.36 25.10
N LEU A 355 10.61 -30.26 26.02
CA LEU A 355 10.62 -30.93 27.32
C LEU A 355 9.52 -32.00 27.42
N LEU A 356 9.07 -32.56 26.30
CA LEU A 356 7.92 -33.47 26.28
C LEU A 356 8.28 -34.76 27.04
N ALA A 357 7.52 -35.05 28.11
CA ALA A 357 7.67 -36.28 28.88
C ALA A 357 6.85 -37.45 28.30
N SER A 358 5.79 -37.14 27.56
CA SER A 358 4.91 -38.08 26.88
C SER A 358 4.21 -37.41 25.72
N VAL A 359 3.90 -38.18 24.68
CA VAL A 359 3.05 -37.75 23.57
C VAL A 359 1.97 -38.78 23.35
N VAL A 360 0.73 -38.32 23.19
CA VAL A 360 -0.41 -39.17 22.81
C VAL A 360 -0.74 -38.85 21.36
N PHE A 361 -0.56 -39.83 20.48
CA PHE A 361 -0.90 -39.69 19.07
C PHE A 361 -2.36 -40.09 18.82
N PRO A 362 -3.14 -39.29 18.09
CA PRO A 362 -4.43 -39.73 17.61
C PRO A 362 -4.28 -40.75 16.48
N THR A 363 -5.30 -41.59 16.29
CA THR A 363 -5.33 -42.64 15.27
C THR A 363 -5.41 -42.11 13.83
N SER A 364 -5.45 -40.79 13.66
CA SER A 364 -5.41 -40.10 12.37
C SER A 364 -3.98 -39.91 11.85
N VAL A 365 -2.97 -39.92 12.73
CA VAL A 365 -1.58 -39.67 12.33
C VAL A 365 -1.08 -40.85 11.51
N THR A 366 -0.56 -40.55 10.32
CA THR A 366 -0.03 -41.54 9.37
C THR A 366 1.46 -41.35 9.07
N HIS A 367 1.99 -40.15 9.31
CA HIS A 367 3.37 -39.78 9.00
C HIS A 367 3.97 -38.93 10.13
N ILE A 368 5.19 -39.29 10.54
CA ILE A 368 6.01 -38.55 11.50
C ILE A 368 7.33 -38.21 10.81
N GLY A 369 7.62 -36.91 10.70
CA GLY A 369 8.79 -36.38 10.00
C GLY A 369 10.12 -36.66 10.69
N SER A 370 11.19 -36.29 10.01
CA SER A 370 12.57 -36.41 10.50
C SER A 370 12.77 -35.51 11.73
N SER A 371 13.41 -36.03 12.78
CA SER A 371 13.62 -35.33 14.06
C SER A 371 12.37 -34.73 14.71
N ALA A 372 11.15 -35.11 14.30
CA ALA A 372 9.91 -34.46 14.72
C ALA A 372 9.72 -34.36 16.25
N PHE A 373 10.23 -35.34 17.00
CA PHE A 373 10.25 -35.40 18.47
C PHE A 373 11.66 -35.70 19.00
N GLY A 374 12.70 -35.29 18.25
CA GLY A 374 14.09 -35.40 18.68
C GLY A 374 14.38 -34.53 19.91
N SER A 375 15.40 -34.87 20.69
CA SER A 375 15.87 -34.08 21.85
C SER A 375 14.76 -33.71 22.83
N ASN A 376 14.00 -34.70 23.29
CA ASN A 376 12.91 -34.53 24.26
C ASN A 376 13.17 -35.38 25.53
N SER A 377 12.17 -35.45 26.41
CA SER A 377 12.26 -36.21 27.68
C SER A 377 11.31 -37.41 27.73
N LEU A 378 10.98 -38.01 26.59
CA LEU A 378 10.00 -39.08 26.51
C LEU A 378 10.46 -40.32 27.30
N THR A 379 9.60 -40.84 28.18
CA THR A 379 9.92 -42.04 28.98
C THR A 379 9.36 -43.34 28.39
N SER A 380 8.28 -43.23 27.64
CA SER A 380 7.59 -44.33 26.98
C SER A 380 6.98 -43.85 25.69
N LEU A 381 7.00 -44.70 24.66
CA LEU A 381 6.45 -44.36 23.36
C LEU A 381 5.66 -45.54 22.79
N GLU A 382 4.39 -45.26 22.50
CA GLU A 382 3.50 -46.14 21.75
C GLU A 382 3.20 -45.49 20.40
N ILE A 383 3.76 -46.06 19.33
CA ILE A 383 3.46 -45.60 17.98
C ILE A 383 2.06 -46.14 17.61
N PRO A 384 1.12 -45.28 17.17
CA PRO A 384 -0.22 -45.72 16.82
C PRO A 384 -0.21 -46.56 15.53
N ALA A 385 -1.09 -47.55 15.44
CA ALA A 385 -1.18 -48.47 14.29
C ALA A 385 -1.49 -47.79 12.94
N SER A 386 -1.89 -46.53 12.96
CA SER A 386 -2.13 -45.72 11.78
C SER A 386 -0.85 -45.14 11.16
N VAL A 387 0.27 -45.11 11.88
CA VAL A 387 1.54 -44.58 11.38
C VAL A 387 2.17 -45.56 10.41
N HIS A 388 2.48 -45.09 9.21
CA HIS A 388 3.14 -45.87 8.16
C HIS A 388 4.60 -45.47 7.97
N ASN A 389 4.95 -44.22 8.31
CA ASN A 389 6.28 -43.67 8.06
C ASN A 389 6.78 -42.90 9.30
N ILE A 390 7.98 -43.25 9.75
CA ILE A 390 8.74 -42.55 10.79
C ILE A 390 10.07 -42.11 10.17
N GLY A 391 10.29 -40.79 10.15
CA GLY A 391 11.46 -40.18 9.54
C GLY A 391 12.77 -40.39 10.32
N ARG A 392 13.87 -39.98 9.68
CA ARG A 392 15.22 -40.10 10.25
C ARG A 392 15.32 -39.30 11.54
N GLY A 393 15.80 -39.91 12.62
CA GLY A 393 15.93 -39.20 13.90
C GLY A 393 14.62 -38.83 14.58
N ALA A 394 13.45 -39.27 14.11
CA ALA A 394 12.14 -38.78 14.56
C ALA A 394 11.95 -38.72 16.10
N PHE A 395 12.61 -39.59 16.85
CA PHE A 395 12.59 -39.65 18.30
C PHE A 395 14.00 -39.80 18.88
N ASP A 396 15.04 -39.26 18.22
CA ASP A 396 16.40 -39.33 18.75
C ASP A 396 16.56 -38.50 20.05
N ASP A 397 17.63 -38.77 20.79
CA ASP A 397 18.01 -38.07 22.03
C ASP A 397 16.89 -37.87 23.09
N ASN A 398 16.00 -38.85 23.20
CA ASN A 398 15.07 -39.04 24.30
C ASN A 398 15.69 -39.95 25.37
N GLN A 399 16.60 -39.38 26.16
CA GLN A 399 17.42 -40.12 27.15
C GLN A 399 16.60 -40.85 28.24
N GLY A 400 15.32 -40.52 28.40
CA GLY A 400 14.41 -41.17 29.35
C GLY A 400 13.71 -42.43 28.81
N LEU A 401 13.82 -42.74 27.52
CA LEU A 401 12.97 -43.73 26.85
C LEU A 401 13.34 -45.17 27.26
N VAL A 402 12.41 -45.87 27.91
CA VAL A 402 12.64 -47.24 28.42
C VAL A 402 11.95 -48.30 27.57
N THR A 403 10.73 -48.00 27.12
CA THR A 403 9.86 -48.95 26.40
C THR A 403 9.40 -48.36 25.08
N LEU A 404 9.51 -49.15 24.03
CA LEU A 404 9.11 -48.80 22.66
C LEU A 404 8.17 -49.86 22.09
N VAL A 405 7.00 -49.44 21.62
CA VAL A 405 6.04 -50.29 20.90
C VAL A 405 5.88 -49.79 19.47
N ILE A 406 6.24 -50.64 18.51
CA ILE A 406 6.14 -50.39 17.07
C ILE A 406 5.02 -51.30 16.52
N PRO A 407 3.97 -50.74 15.87
CA PRO A 407 2.85 -51.51 15.33
C PRO A 407 3.19 -52.17 13.99
N ASP A 408 2.19 -52.79 13.37
CA ASP A 408 2.34 -53.46 12.07
C ASP A 408 2.58 -52.45 10.93
N ASN A 409 3.29 -52.91 9.89
CA ASN A 409 3.46 -52.23 8.59
C ASN A 409 4.08 -50.83 8.66
N VAL A 410 4.95 -50.58 9.65
CA VAL A 410 5.66 -49.30 9.79
C VAL A 410 6.99 -49.34 9.03
N PHE A 411 7.24 -48.31 8.24
CA PHE A 411 8.56 -47.97 7.73
C PHE A 411 9.24 -47.00 8.72
N ILE A 412 10.40 -47.41 9.23
CA ILE A 412 11.21 -46.61 10.16
C ILE A 412 12.53 -46.32 9.48
N ASP A 413 12.80 -45.04 9.22
CA ASP A 413 14.06 -44.60 8.65
C ASP A 413 15.21 -44.73 9.67
N GLY A 414 16.44 -44.58 9.20
CA GLY A 414 17.63 -44.71 10.03
C GLY A 414 17.63 -43.74 11.20
N HIS A 415 18.34 -44.08 12.28
CA HIS A 415 18.56 -43.21 13.44
C HIS A 415 17.26 -42.78 14.16
N ALA A 416 16.09 -43.33 13.84
CA ALA A 416 14.80 -42.87 14.39
C ALA A 416 14.72 -42.83 15.92
N PHE A 417 15.50 -43.65 16.63
CA PHE A 417 15.62 -43.67 18.08
C PHE A 417 17.09 -43.56 18.53
N TYR A 418 17.92 -42.89 17.74
CA TYR A 418 19.35 -42.77 17.98
C TYR A 418 19.61 -42.07 19.33
N GLN A 419 20.69 -42.47 20.01
CA GLN A 419 21.06 -41.97 21.34
C GLN A 419 20.05 -42.26 22.48
N ASN A 420 18.95 -42.99 22.25
CA ASN A 420 18.07 -43.47 23.33
C ASN A 420 18.57 -44.76 24.02
N SER A 421 19.55 -45.44 23.40
CA SER A 421 19.91 -46.84 23.69
C SER A 421 20.41 -47.15 25.10
N LEU A 422 20.69 -46.14 25.94
CA LEU A 422 21.15 -46.37 27.31
C LEU A 422 20.06 -46.99 28.19
N LEU A 423 18.79 -46.65 27.98
CA LEU A 423 17.68 -47.11 28.82
C LEU A 423 16.69 -48.04 28.11
N ILE A 424 16.67 -48.06 26.77
CA ILE A 424 15.80 -49.00 26.04
C ILE A 424 16.29 -50.43 26.27
N THR A 425 15.50 -51.19 27.02
CA THR A 425 15.77 -52.60 27.36
C THR A 425 14.78 -53.55 26.71
N THR A 426 13.60 -53.05 26.29
CA THR A 426 12.54 -53.85 25.68
C THR A 426 11.93 -53.11 24.50
N ILE A 427 11.78 -53.79 23.38
CA ILE A 427 11.10 -53.31 22.18
C ILE A 427 10.05 -54.33 21.76
N THR A 428 8.80 -53.90 21.58
CA THR A 428 7.76 -54.73 20.96
C THR A 428 7.58 -54.31 19.51
N ILE A 429 7.71 -55.24 18.58
CA ILE A 429 7.60 -54.99 17.14
C ILE A 429 6.43 -55.80 16.56
N GLY A 430 5.62 -55.17 15.71
CA GLY A 430 4.57 -55.80 14.91
C GLY A 430 5.08 -56.51 13.65
N SER A 431 4.15 -57.00 12.84
CA SER A 431 4.41 -57.64 11.55
C SER A 431 4.68 -56.60 10.45
N GLY A 432 5.47 -56.96 9.44
CA GLY A 432 5.68 -56.09 8.26
C GLY A 432 6.49 -54.80 8.52
N VAL A 433 7.19 -54.70 9.65
CA VAL A 433 8.03 -53.54 9.98
C VAL A 433 9.34 -53.55 9.18
N THR A 434 9.70 -52.40 8.62
CA THR A 434 10.98 -52.16 7.94
C THR A 434 11.84 -51.24 8.81
N LEU A 435 13.05 -51.70 9.16
CA LEU A 435 14.00 -50.97 10.01
C LEU A 435 15.18 -50.41 9.20
N GLY A 436 15.39 -49.10 9.30
CA GLY A 436 16.60 -48.41 8.85
C GLY A 436 17.81 -48.66 9.76
N GLU A 437 18.95 -48.12 9.34
CA GLU A 437 20.25 -48.23 10.00
C GLU A 437 20.36 -47.42 11.32
N ASN A 438 21.28 -47.82 12.19
CA ASN A 438 21.59 -47.22 13.48
C ASN A 438 20.36 -46.87 14.32
N LEU A 439 19.34 -47.75 14.33
CA LEU A 439 18.03 -47.45 14.92
C LEU A 439 18.12 -46.87 16.34
N LEU A 440 18.94 -47.48 17.21
CA LEU A 440 19.08 -47.10 18.62
C LEU A 440 20.43 -46.41 18.94
N GLY A 441 21.42 -46.53 18.06
CA GLY A 441 22.81 -46.17 18.33
C GLY A 441 23.76 -46.74 17.26
N GLU A 442 25.05 -46.44 17.38
CA GLU A 442 26.07 -46.89 16.42
C GLU A 442 26.15 -48.42 16.33
N GLY A 443 26.34 -48.91 15.11
CA GLY A 443 26.74 -50.29 14.84
C GLY A 443 25.60 -51.30 14.84
N ASP A 444 24.35 -50.84 14.63
CA ASP A 444 23.20 -51.68 14.26
C ASP A 444 22.88 -52.90 15.16
N SER A 445 23.39 -52.93 16.41
CA SER A 445 23.26 -54.09 17.30
C SER A 445 21.84 -54.67 17.45
N PHE A 446 20.81 -53.82 17.42
CA PHE A 446 19.42 -54.25 17.42
C PHE A 446 18.96 -54.76 16.06
N LYS A 447 19.30 -54.04 14.99
CA LYS A 447 18.90 -54.40 13.63
C LYS A 447 19.54 -55.72 13.20
N ASP A 448 20.82 -55.90 13.46
CA ASP A 448 21.53 -57.16 13.20
C ASP A 448 20.86 -58.32 13.93
N ALA A 449 20.56 -58.15 15.23
CA ALA A 449 19.86 -59.17 16.01
C ALA A 449 18.43 -59.42 15.53
N TYR A 450 17.73 -58.39 15.04
CA TYR A 450 16.42 -58.51 14.43
C TYR A 450 16.49 -59.34 13.13
N ASP A 451 17.45 -59.04 12.24
CA ASP A 451 17.60 -59.71 10.95
C ASP A 451 18.12 -61.16 11.12
N ASP A 452 19.06 -61.41 12.03
CA ASP A 452 19.70 -62.73 12.27
C ASP A 452 18.72 -63.83 12.69
N ILE A 453 17.65 -63.46 13.39
CA ILE A 453 16.62 -64.39 13.86
C ILE A 453 15.40 -64.46 12.92
N GLY A 454 15.52 -63.88 11.71
CA GLY A 454 14.46 -63.85 10.70
C GLY A 454 13.42 -62.74 10.89
N GLY A 455 13.68 -61.76 11.77
CA GLY A 455 12.82 -60.60 12.01
C GLY A 455 11.42 -60.95 12.50
N GLY A 456 10.49 -60.04 12.22
CA GLY A 456 9.05 -60.21 12.40
C GLY A 456 8.53 -59.94 13.81
N GLU A 457 7.23 -60.08 13.97
CA GLU A 457 6.53 -59.69 15.20
C GLU A 457 7.08 -60.37 16.46
N GLY A 458 7.12 -59.64 17.56
CA GLY A 458 7.54 -60.19 18.85
C GLY A 458 8.08 -59.14 19.82
N MET A 459 8.46 -59.64 21.00
CA MET A 459 9.12 -58.85 22.02
C MET A 459 10.62 -59.14 21.98
N TYR A 460 11.42 -58.07 21.97
CA TYR A 460 12.87 -58.12 21.92
C TYR A 460 13.41 -57.50 23.21
N GLU A 461 14.19 -58.28 23.95
CA GLU A 461 14.78 -57.87 25.22
C GLU A 461 16.31 -57.80 25.13
N LYS A 462 16.89 -56.79 25.78
CA LYS A 462 18.34 -56.60 25.84
C LYS A 462 18.93 -57.40 27.01
N GLU A 463 19.73 -58.41 26.70
CA GLU A 463 20.49 -59.20 27.68
C GLU A 463 21.97 -58.78 27.62
N GLY A 464 22.38 -57.85 28.48
CA GLY A 464 23.73 -57.28 28.43
C GLY A 464 23.91 -56.42 27.16
N SER A 465 24.74 -56.87 26.22
CA SER A 465 25.00 -56.18 24.95
C SER A 465 24.29 -56.80 23.75
N ILE A 466 23.54 -57.89 23.94
CA ILE A 466 22.85 -58.61 22.87
C ILE A 466 21.33 -58.45 22.99
N TRP A 467 20.64 -58.53 21.85
CA TRP A 467 19.19 -58.53 21.78
C TRP A 467 18.68 -59.94 21.52
N VAL A 468 17.65 -60.34 22.27
CA VAL A 468 17.06 -61.68 22.19
C VAL A 468 15.55 -61.53 21.99
N LYS A 469 15.00 -62.25 21.01
CA LYS A 469 13.56 -62.32 20.82
C LYS A 469 12.95 -63.29 21.83
N ARG A 470 12.04 -62.79 22.65
CA ARG A 470 11.17 -63.58 23.50
C ARG A 470 9.98 -64.06 22.69
N VAL A 471 9.87 -65.37 22.54
CA VAL A 471 8.65 -66.01 22.06
C VAL A 471 7.64 -65.92 23.20
N ARG A 472 6.48 -65.31 22.94
CA ARG A 472 5.35 -65.33 23.90
C ARG A 472 4.85 -66.74 24.14
#